data_AF-A0A359DE92-F1
#
_entry.id   AF-A0A359DE92-F1
#
_cell.length_a   1.000
_cell.length_b   1.000
_cell.length_c   1.000
_cell.angle_alpha   90.00
_cell.angle_beta   90.00
_cell.angle_gamma   90.00
#
_symmetry.space_group_name_H-M   'P 1'
#
loop_
_entity.id
_entity.type
_entity.pdbx_description
1 polymer ?
#
loop_
_entity_poly.entity_id
_entity_poly.type
_entity_poly.pdbx_seq_one_letter_code
_entity_poly.pdbx_strand_id
1 'polypeptide(L)'
;PRASQEFKDHVAASAAAWDAEKIPYAHASFGLRNRIVRMPLLKGTVSMTLDGQQGCKKLMGRIKNPDLGSMRILHLPHSWNHCMGDHIIVFTVWPISAQETMVTTKWLVHKDAVEGVDYDVARMREVWDATND
;
A
#
# COMPACT_ATOMS: atom_id res chain seq x y z
N PRO A 1 12.86 -4.27 19.30
CA PRO A 1 13.92 -3.36 18.80
C PRO A 1 13.49 -1.89 18.93
N ARG A 2 14.39 -0.99 19.37
CA ARG A 2 14.10 0.45 19.44
C ARG A 2 14.29 1.06 18.05
N ALA A 3 13.35 1.89 17.61
CA ALA A 3 13.48 2.63 16.35
C ALA A 3 14.65 3.63 16.42
N SER A 4 15.44 3.74 15.34
CA SER A 4 16.50 4.75 15.21
C SER A 4 15.91 6.16 15.18
N GLN A 5 16.74 7.17 15.47
CA GLN A 5 16.29 8.56 15.39
C GLN A 5 15.92 8.93 13.94
N GLU A 6 16.74 8.52 12.97
CA GLU A 6 16.47 8.73 11.54
C GLU A 6 15.08 8.21 11.12
N PHE A 7 14.69 7.02 11.60
CA PHE A 7 13.35 6.49 11.33
C PHE A 7 12.25 7.35 11.94
N LYS A 8 12.43 7.83 13.18
CA LYS A 8 11.45 8.70 13.84
C LYS A 8 11.31 10.02 13.10
N ASP A 9 12.41 10.60 12.64
CA ASP A 9 12.43 11.86 11.89
C ASP A 9 11.71 11.69 10.55
N HIS A 10 11.94 10.56 9.86
CA HIS A 10 11.23 10.21 8.63
C HIS A 10 9.72 10.04 8.84
N VAL A 11 9.31 9.37 9.92
CA VAL A 11 7.90 9.25 10.32
C VAL A 11 7.28 10.62 10.59
N ALA A 12 7.98 11.50 11.32
CA ALA A 12 7.49 12.84 11.65
C ALA A 12 7.35 13.73 10.40
N ALA A 13 8.33 13.70 9.49
CA ALA A 13 8.28 14.43 8.23
C ALA A 13 7.12 13.94 7.34
N SER A 14 6.93 12.62 7.25
CA SER A 14 5.84 12.02 6.48
C SER A 14 4.48 12.41 7.05
N ALA A 15 4.32 12.35 8.37
CA ALA A 15 3.07 12.76 9.04
C ALA A 15 2.73 14.24 8.76
N ALA A 16 3.73 15.14 8.85
CA ALA A 16 3.53 16.56 8.54
C ALA A 16 3.10 16.80 7.08
N ALA A 17 3.68 16.05 6.13
CA ALA A 17 3.28 16.12 4.73
C ALA A 17 1.84 15.62 4.52
N TRP A 18 1.45 14.54 5.19
CA TRP A 18 0.08 14.01 5.13
C TRP A 18 -0.94 14.97 5.75
N ASP A 19 -0.61 15.63 6.87
CA ASP A 19 -1.46 16.65 7.49
C ASP A 19 -1.69 17.84 6.56
N ALA A 20 -0.66 18.32 5.86
CA ALA A 20 -0.76 19.43 4.92
C ALA A 20 -1.75 19.15 3.77
N GLU A 21 -1.89 17.89 3.35
CA GLU A 21 -2.85 17.45 2.32
C GLU A 21 -4.15 16.85 2.90
N LYS A 22 -4.30 16.86 4.23
CA LYS A 22 -5.42 16.27 4.97
C LYS A 22 -5.58 14.77 4.69
N ILE A 23 -4.48 14.04 4.53
CA ILE A 23 -4.47 12.60 4.31
C ILE A 23 -4.53 11.88 5.66
N PRO A 24 -5.57 11.06 5.93
CA PRO A 24 -5.64 10.29 7.17
C PRO A 24 -4.51 9.26 7.25
N TYR A 25 -3.85 9.20 8.40
CA TYR A 25 -2.73 8.27 8.64
C TYR A 25 -2.75 7.59 10.01
N ALA A 26 -3.50 8.15 10.97
CA ALA A 26 -3.54 7.69 12.34
C ALA A 26 -3.92 6.21 12.42
N HIS A 27 -3.25 5.51 13.33
CA HIS A 27 -3.59 4.14 13.66
C HIS A 27 -4.97 4.08 14.32
N ALA A 28 -5.85 3.23 13.81
CA ALA A 28 -7.11 2.90 14.45
C ALA A 28 -7.34 1.38 14.45
N SER A 29 -7.91 0.88 15.53
CA SER A 29 -8.31 -0.53 15.68
C SER A 29 -9.78 -0.62 16.06
N PHE A 30 -10.49 -1.57 15.47
CA PHE A 30 -11.91 -1.83 15.77
C PHE A 30 -12.09 -3.30 16.14
N GLY A 31 -12.17 -3.55 17.46
CA GLY A 31 -12.14 -4.89 18.02
C GLY A 31 -10.82 -5.61 17.73
N LEU A 32 -10.88 -6.94 17.67
CA LEU A 32 -9.69 -7.79 17.48
C LEU A 32 -9.32 -8.02 16.01
N ARG A 33 -10.20 -7.67 15.07
CA ARG A 33 -10.09 -8.09 13.66
C ARG A 33 -9.71 -6.97 12.70
N ASN A 34 -10.04 -5.72 13.04
CA ASN A 34 -9.88 -4.59 12.14
C ASN A 34 -8.77 -3.67 12.63
N ARG A 35 -7.83 -3.37 11.75
CA ARG A 35 -6.79 -2.38 11.98
C ARG A 35 -6.54 -1.59 10.71
N ILE A 36 -6.35 -0.30 10.85
CA ILE A 36 -5.89 0.60 9.79
C ILE A 36 -4.74 1.45 10.31
N VAL A 37 -3.70 1.62 9.49
CA VAL A 37 -2.56 2.50 9.79
C VAL A 37 -1.87 2.89 8.51
N ARG A 38 -1.37 4.12 8.41
CA ARG A 38 -0.44 4.51 7.34
C ARG A 38 0.96 4.63 7.91
N MET A 39 1.90 3.98 7.25
CA MET A 39 3.31 4.02 7.61
C MET A 39 4.12 4.49 6.41
N PRO A 40 5.18 5.30 6.63
CA PRO A 40 6.04 5.68 5.53
C PRO A 40 6.74 4.44 4.96
N LEU A 41 7.03 4.47 3.66
CA LEU A 41 7.94 3.52 3.04
C LEU A 41 9.38 3.95 3.32
N LEU A 42 10.34 3.16 2.84
CA LEU A 42 11.75 3.54 2.88
C LEU A 42 11.92 4.92 2.23
N LYS A 43 12.84 5.74 2.75
CA LYS A 43 13.10 7.07 2.20
C LYS A 43 13.46 6.97 0.71
N GLY A 44 12.79 7.74 -0.13
CA GLY A 44 12.94 7.70 -1.60
C GLY A 44 12.07 6.67 -2.31
N THR A 45 11.29 5.87 -1.56
CA THR A 45 10.32 4.90 -2.07
C THR A 45 8.90 5.45 -1.91
N VAL A 46 8.14 5.49 -3.00
CA VAL A 46 6.77 5.99 -3.02
C VAL A 46 5.73 4.91 -3.34
N SER A 47 6.16 3.77 -3.89
CA SER A 47 5.28 2.64 -4.17
C SER A 47 5.95 1.29 -3.94
N MET A 48 5.14 0.22 -3.93
CA MET A 48 5.60 -1.16 -3.77
C MET A 48 6.00 -1.76 -5.13
N THR A 49 7.01 -1.16 -5.75
CA THR A 49 7.66 -1.63 -6.98
C THR A 49 9.13 -1.94 -6.70
N LEU A 50 9.81 -2.71 -7.57
CA LEU A 50 11.21 -3.08 -7.34
C LEU A 50 12.16 -1.87 -7.21
N ASP A 51 11.92 -0.82 -7.99
CA ASP A 51 12.69 0.43 -7.96
C ASP A 51 12.16 1.45 -6.94
N GLY A 52 11.07 1.12 -6.24
CA GLY A 52 10.39 1.99 -5.30
C GLY A 52 9.71 3.22 -5.88
N GLN A 53 9.69 3.41 -7.21
CA GLN A 53 9.03 4.53 -7.87
C GLN A 53 7.54 4.27 -8.08
N GLN A 54 6.80 5.24 -8.64
CA GLN A 54 5.38 5.03 -8.97
C GLN A 54 5.21 3.83 -9.91
N GLY A 55 4.25 2.97 -9.61
CA GLY A 55 3.79 1.93 -10.51
C GLY A 55 2.76 2.45 -11.52
N CYS A 56 1.93 3.42 -11.09
CA CYS A 56 1.00 4.17 -11.93
C CYS A 56 1.31 5.68 -11.91
N LYS A 57 1.38 6.31 -13.09
CA LYS A 57 1.57 7.76 -13.21
C LYS A 57 0.40 8.56 -12.66
N LYS A 58 -0.83 8.02 -12.77
CA LYS A 58 -2.06 8.66 -12.32
C LYS A 58 -2.36 8.29 -10.86
N LEU A 59 -2.38 9.30 -9.99
CA LEU A 59 -2.62 9.13 -8.55
C LEU A 59 -4.08 8.83 -8.22
N MET A 60 -4.31 8.23 -7.06
CA MET A 60 -5.64 7.82 -6.61
C MET A 60 -6.46 8.99 -6.06
N GLY A 61 -7.72 9.10 -6.49
CA GLY A 61 -8.68 10.05 -5.93
C GLY A 61 -8.20 11.51 -5.94
N ARG A 62 -8.07 12.10 -4.77
CA ARG A 62 -7.71 13.52 -4.58
C ARG A 62 -6.24 13.75 -4.17
N ILE A 63 -5.42 12.71 -4.33
CA ILE A 63 -4.01 12.71 -3.91
C ILE A 63 -3.19 13.57 -4.88
N LYS A 64 -2.32 14.42 -4.34
CA LYS A 64 -1.48 15.37 -5.10
C LYS A 64 0.00 15.01 -5.12
N ASN A 65 0.45 14.16 -4.20
CA ASN A 65 1.83 13.69 -4.13
C ASN A 65 1.87 12.16 -4.03
N PRO A 66 2.83 11.47 -4.69
CA PRO A 66 2.90 10.01 -4.66
C PRO A 66 3.42 9.45 -3.33
N ASP A 67 4.15 10.24 -2.54
CA ASP A 67 4.82 9.80 -1.31
C ASP A 67 3.87 9.77 -0.10
N LEU A 68 2.90 8.86 -0.16
CA LEU A 68 1.93 8.64 0.91
C LEU A 68 2.26 7.43 1.79
N GLY A 69 3.46 6.86 1.64
CA GLY A 69 3.81 5.58 2.22
C GLY A 69 2.81 4.47 1.86
N SER A 70 2.56 3.54 2.78
CA SER A 70 1.58 2.47 2.63
C SER A 70 0.54 2.53 3.75
N MET A 71 -0.71 2.80 3.38
CA MET A 71 -1.84 2.53 4.27
C MET A 71 -2.16 1.05 4.25
N ARG A 72 -2.07 0.44 5.43
CA ARG A 72 -2.32 -0.98 5.67
C ARG A 72 -3.69 -1.14 6.29
N ILE A 73 -4.57 -1.87 5.63
CA ILE A 73 -5.88 -2.25 6.16
C ILE A 73 -5.85 -3.75 6.40
N LEU A 74 -6.03 -4.16 7.64
CA LEU A 74 -6.15 -5.56 8.04
C LEU A 74 -7.58 -5.82 8.49
N HIS A 75 -8.25 -6.79 7.89
CA HIS A 75 -9.56 -7.29 8.28
C HIS A 75 -9.52 -8.81 8.37
N LEU A 76 -9.25 -9.32 9.57
CA LEU A 76 -9.11 -10.74 9.81
C LEU A 76 -10.46 -11.47 9.83
N PRO A 77 -10.51 -12.72 9.35
CA PRO A 77 -9.42 -13.50 8.75
C PRO A 77 -9.25 -13.28 7.23
N HIS A 78 -10.06 -12.42 6.63
CA HIS A 78 -10.34 -12.47 5.19
C HIS A 78 -9.41 -11.63 4.32
N SER A 79 -8.83 -10.53 4.81
CA SER A 79 -8.03 -9.64 3.94
C SER A 79 -6.95 -8.85 4.65
N TRP A 80 -5.89 -8.56 3.90
CA TRP A 80 -4.93 -7.49 4.19
C TRP A 80 -4.74 -6.67 2.91
N ASN A 81 -4.44 -5.37 3.03
CA ASN A 81 -4.40 -4.48 1.87
C ASN A 81 -3.31 -3.43 2.04
N HIS A 82 -2.73 -3.00 0.93
CA HIS A 82 -1.73 -1.94 0.85
C HIS A 82 -2.22 -0.83 -0.09
N CYS A 83 -2.37 0.39 0.41
CA CYS A 83 -2.78 1.53 -0.40
C CYS A 83 -1.67 2.58 -0.41
N MET A 84 -1.04 2.78 -1.56
CA MET A 84 -0.05 3.83 -1.80
C MET A 84 -0.73 5.04 -2.45
N GLY A 85 0.05 6.02 -2.92
CA GLY A 85 -0.49 7.20 -3.61
C GLY A 85 -1.06 6.89 -5.00
N ASP A 86 -0.51 5.89 -5.67
CA ASP A 86 -0.74 5.62 -7.09
C ASP A 86 -1.62 4.40 -7.39
N HIS A 87 -1.66 3.42 -6.49
CA HIS A 87 -2.51 2.24 -6.62
C HIS A 87 -2.82 1.58 -5.27
N ILE A 88 -3.67 0.55 -5.29
CA ILE A 88 -4.01 -0.29 -4.14
C ILE A 88 -3.79 -1.75 -4.49
N ILE A 89 -3.23 -2.51 -3.56
CA ILE A 89 -3.06 -3.96 -3.65
C ILE A 89 -3.98 -4.58 -2.61
N VAL A 90 -4.97 -5.34 -3.09
CA VAL A 90 -6.03 -5.95 -2.31
C VAL A 90 -5.79 -7.45 -2.25
N PHE A 91 -5.70 -8.01 -1.05
CA PHE A 91 -5.58 -9.45 -0.84
C PHE A 91 -6.82 -9.99 -0.16
N THR A 92 -7.41 -11.04 -0.72
CA THR A 92 -8.48 -11.81 -0.07
C THR A 92 -8.08 -13.26 0.09
N VAL A 93 -8.44 -13.86 1.22
CA VAL A 93 -8.06 -15.21 1.63
C VAL A 93 -9.31 -16.07 1.76
N TRP A 94 -9.39 -17.13 0.98
CA TRP A 94 -10.53 -18.04 0.92
C TRP A 94 -10.13 -19.45 1.34
N PRO A 95 -10.74 -20.03 2.39
CA PRO A 95 -10.49 -21.43 2.73
C PRO A 95 -11.09 -22.33 1.64
N ILE A 96 -10.28 -23.23 1.08
CA ILE A 96 -10.73 -24.25 0.11
C ILE A 96 -10.89 -25.60 0.83
N SER A 97 -9.92 -25.95 1.67
CA SER A 97 -9.95 -27.14 2.52
C SER A 97 -9.13 -26.92 3.80
N ALA A 98 -8.98 -27.95 4.64
CA ALA A 98 -8.16 -27.86 5.85
C ALA A 98 -6.65 -27.61 5.56
N GLN A 99 -6.19 -27.92 4.34
CA GLN A 99 -4.78 -27.77 3.94
C GLN A 99 -4.62 -26.85 2.71
N GLU A 100 -5.68 -26.18 2.29
CA GLU A 100 -5.67 -25.39 1.05
C GLU A 100 -6.41 -24.08 1.23
N THR A 101 -5.78 -23.01 0.76
CA THR A 101 -6.31 -21.65 0.82
C THR A 101 -6.03 -20.96 -0.49
N MET A 102 -7.05 -20.34 -1.05
CA MET A 102 -6.91 -19.50 -2.24
C MET A 102 -6.68 -18.05 -1.80
N VAL A 103 -5.58 -17.47 -2.25
CA VAL A 103 -5.31 -16.04 -2.11
C VAL A 103 -5.58 -15.36 -3.45
N THR A 104 -6.43 -14.33 -3.46
CA THR A 104 -6.65 -13.50 -4.64
C THR A 104 -6.05 -12.12 -4.40
N THR A 105 -5.14 -11.72 -5.29
CA THR A 105 -4.53 -10.40 -5.28
C THR A 105 -5.08 -9.56 -6.43
N LYS A 106 -5.55 -8.34 -6.14
CA LYS A 106 -6.03 -7.39 -7.14
C LYS A 106 -5.28 -6.07 -7.02
N TRP A 107 -4.85 -5.54 -8.16
CA TRP A 107 -4.29 -4.20 -8.26
C TRP A 107 -5.37 -3.25 -8.75
N LEU A 108 -5.65 -2.22 -7.97
CA LEU A 108 -6.59 -1.17 -8.33
C LEU A 108 -5.79 0.09 -8.66
N VAL A 109 -5.91 0.54 -9.90
CA VAL A 109 -5.39 1.83 -10.37
C VAL A 109 -6.54 2.83 -10.53
N HIS A 110 -6.20 4.08 -10.83
CA HIS A 110 -7.21 5.08 -11.15
C HIS A 110 -8.06 4.63 -12.35
N LYS A 111 -9.39 4.84 -12.31
CA LYS A 111 -10.33 4.37 -13.36
C LYS A 111 -10.02 4.87 -14.78
N ASP A 112 -9.36 6.03 -14.87
CA ASP A 112 -8.97 6.67 -16.13
C ASP A 112 -7.49 6.41 -16.47
N ALA A 113 -6.80 5.56 -15.72
CA ALA A 113 -5.43 5.15 -16.04
C ALA A 113 -5.45 4.14 -17.19
N VAL A 114 -4.54 4.31 -18.15
CA VAL A 114 -4.46 3.47 -19.34
C VAL A 114 -3.21 2.59 -19.29
N GLU A 115 -3.40 1.28 -19.47
CA GLU A 115 -2.30 0.32 -19.57
C GLU A 115 -1.34 0.66 -20.72
N GLY A 116 -0.04 0.52 -20.50
CA GLY A 116 1.01 0.88 -21.46
C GLY A 116 1.30 2.38 -21.53
N VAL A 117 0.47 3.24 -20.91
CA VAL A 117 0.68 4.69 -20.85
C VAL A 117 0.95 5.13 -19.42
N ASP A 118 0.02 4.84 -18.52
CA ASP A 118 0.07 5.25 -17.11
C ASP A 118 0.72 4.17 -16.22
N TYR A 119 0.56 2.89 -16.56
CA TYR A 119 1.12 1.77 -15.82
C TYR A 119 1.45 0.60 -16.74
N ASP A 120 2.35 -0.29 -16.27
CA ASP A 120 2.69 -1.55 -16.92
C ASP A 120 2.33 -2.72 -15.98
N VAL A 121 1.60 -3.72 -16.48
CA VAL A 121 1.06 -4.80 -15.64
C VAL A 121 2.15 -5.71 -15.06
N ALA A 122 3.22 -5.97 -15.81
CA ALA A 122 4.32 -6.81 -15.32
C ALA A 122 5.02 -6.11 -14.14
N ARG A 123 5.38 -4.84 -14.34
CA ARG A 123 5.99 -3.98 -13.32
C ARG A 123 5.14 -3.89 -12.05
N MET A 124 3.83 -3.75 -12.19
CA MET A 124 2.91 -3.60 -11.04
C MET A 124 2.88 -4.85 -10.15
N ARG A 125 3.07 -6.04 -10.74
CA ARG A 125 2.96 -7.33 -10.05
C ARG A 125 4.30 -7.89 -9.60
N GLU A 126 5.40 -7.45 -10.21
CA GLU A 126 6.74 -8.01 -10.06
C GLU A 126 7.17 -8.29 -8.62
N VAL A 127 6.96 -7.33 -7.70
CA VAL A 127 7.30 -7.51 -6.28
C VAL A 127 6.56 -8.71 -5.66
N TRP A 128 5.29 -8.90 -6.01
CA TRP A 128 4.44 -9.94 -5.43
C TRP A 128 4.59 -11.28 -6.15
N ASP A 129 4.85 -11.26 -7.45
CA ASP A 129 5.21 -12.46 -8.19
C ASP A 129 6.51 -13.06 -7.61
N ALA A 130 7.46 -12.22 -7.18
CA ALA A 130 8.70 -12.66 -6.54
C ALA A 130 8.55 -13.19 -5.09
N THR A 131 7.44 -12.91 -4.41
CA THR A 131 7.24 -13.29 -2.99
C THR A 131 6.16 -14.35 -2.76
N ASN A 132 5.40 -14.73 -3.79
CA ASN A 132 4.23 -15.61 -3.67
C ASN A 132 4.42 -16.99 -4.33
N ASP A 133 5.65 -17.41 -4.63
CA ASP A 133 5.98 -18.77 -5.08
C ASP A 133 5.54 -19.86 -4.08
#